data_AF-A0A0C2W3M7-F1
#
_entry.id   AF-A0A0C2W3M7-F1
#
_cell.length_a   1.000
_cell.length_b   1.000
_cell.length_c   1.000
_cell.angle_alpha   90.00
_cell.angle_beta   90.00
_cell.angle_gamma   90.00
#
_symmetry.space_group_name_H-M   'P 1'
#
loop_
_entity.id
_entity.type
_entity.pdbx_description
1 polymer ?
#
loop_
_entity_poly.entity_id
_entity_poly.type
_entity_poly.pdbx_seq_one_letter_code
_entity_poly.pdbx_strand_id
1 'polypeptide(L)'
;MVRDLVVYPDQRITVISSDVRFFDEELCELLEDMKDTMNEHKVDGLAAIQIAVPARVILLRDSNGEIVELINPRLIKGFGAITTSETTLYLPNVKRDITRYERFTLVYQDREGNNCAKDFEGAVGVLVQRKLDYTFGSSFAGRFKASGREAIEKELAGKGVGGSFESYDNLSNREYFTSMSAKLLFLEFLTLFAPLFDLTTQTMANLHLFNTIATALIVIFIIIYFIYGKYEMTKRLSCTGCQVINFVNVSLQYLALAGVLFGLSYKIVNPH
;
A
#
# COMPACT_ATOMS: atom_id res chain seq x y z
N MET A 1 -9.16 -25.36 10.26
CA MET A 1 -8.24 -25.83 11.32
C MET A 1 -7.65 -24.65 12.06
N VAL A 2 -7.60 -24.69 13.40
CA VAL A 2 -6.96 -23.63 14.21
C VAL A 2 -5.46 -23.57 13.89
N ARG A 3 -4.95 -22.36 13.63
CA ARG A 3 -3.53 -22.07 13.34
C ARG A 3 -2.89 -21.33 14.50
N ASP A 4 -1.59 -21.53 14.69
CA ASP A 4 -0.83 -20.82 15.71
C ASP A 4 -0.68 -19.33 15.37
N LEU A 5 -0.92 -18.48 16.36
CA LEU A 5 -0.67 -17.05 16.25
C LEU A 5 0.82 -16.73 16.33
N VAL A 6 1.27 -15.89 15.41
CA VAL A 6 2.60 -15.31 15.42
C VAL A 6 2.69 -14.26 16.53
N VAL A 7 3.72 -14.37 17.37
CA VAL A 7 4.00 -13.44 18.49
C VAL A 7 5.40 -12.86 18.33
N TYR A 8 5.61 -11.63 18.78
CA TYR A 8 6.91 -10.97 18.72
C TYR A 8 7.96 -11.80 19.48
N PRO A 9 9.16 -12.01 18.93
CA PRO A 9 9.81 -11.24 17.85
C PRO A 9 9.81 -11.93 16.48
N ASP A 10 8.82 -12.77 16.18
CA ASP A 10 8.78 -13.53 14.93
C ASP A 10 8.69 -12.61 13.68
N GLN A 11 9.73 -12.69 12.85
CA GLN A 11 9.90 -11.87 11.65
C GLN A 11 8.91 -12.22 10.53
N ARG A 12 8.22 -13.35 10.60
CA ARG A 12 7.22 -13.69 9.57
C ARG A 12 6.10 -12.66 9.51
N ILE A 13 5.79 -11.97 10.62
CA ILE A 13 4.74 -10.96 10.63
C ILE A 13 5.13 -9.67 9.90
N THR A 14 6.43 -9.42 9.71
CA THR A 14 6.94 -8.21 9.05
C THR A 14 7.00 -8.37 7.53
N VAL A 15 6.69 -9.57 7.02
CA VAL A 15 6.56 -9.81 5.58
C VAL A 15 5.32 -9.12 5.06
N ILE A 16 5.48 -8.33 4.01
CA ILE A 16 4.37 -7.63 3.35
C ILE A 16 3.48 -8.65 2.63
N SER A 17 2.19 -8.59 2.88
CA SER A 17 1.22 -9.48 2.27
C SER A 17 1.05 -9.23 0.77
N SER A 18 1.05 -10.31 -0.01
CA SER A 18 0.77 -10.30 -1.44
C SER A 18 -0.74 -10.28 -1.71
N ASP A 19 -1.14 -9.68 -2.83
CA ASP A 19 -2.53 -9.73 -3.27
C ASP A 19 -2.92 -11.15 -3.66
N VAL A 20 -4.12 -11.57 -3.23
CA VAL A 20 -4.78 -12.80 -3.66
C VAL A 20 -5.21 -12.63 -5.12
N ARG A 21 -4.88 -13.60 -5.98
CA ARG A 21 -5.19 -13.57 -7.41
C ARG A 21 -6.13 -14.69 -7.84
N PHE A 22 -6.05 -15.82 -7.15
CA PHE A 22 -6.89 -16.99 -7.37
C PHE A 22 -7.90 -17.09 -6.22
N PHE A 23 -9.17 -17.23 -6.58
CA PHE A 23 -10.30 -17.35 -5.67
C PHE A 23 -10.81 -18.78 -5.75
N ASP A 24 -9.98 -19.69 -5.26
CA ASP A 24 -10.13 -21.13 -5.38
C ASP A 24 -10.28 -21.79 -4.00
N GLU A 25 -10.16 -23.11 -3.97
CA GLU A 25 -10.30 -23.91 -2.75
C GLU A 25 -9.23 -23.58 -1.71
N GLU A 26 -8.00 -23.24 -2.11
CA GLU A 26 -6.93 -22.83 -1.17
C GLU A 26 -7.29 -21.54 -0.43
N LEU A 27 -7.90 -20.57 -1.13
CA LEU A 27 -8.42 -19.37 -0.48
C LEU A 27 -9.54 -19.71 0.49
N CYS A 28 -10.47 -20.59 0.10
CA CYS A 28 -11.56 -21.00 0.97
C CYS A 28 -11.04 -21.68 2.25
N GLU A 29 -10.08 -22.59 2.13
CA GLU A 29 -9.41 -23.23 3.27
C GLU A 29 -8.73 -22.22 4.18
N LEU A 30 -8.02 -21.23 3.62
CA LEU A 30 -7.40 -20.16 4.40
C LEU A 30 -8.44 -19.34 5.18
N LEU A 31 -9.57 -19.01 4.55
CA LEU A 31 -10.64 -18.25 5.21
C LEU A 31 -11.22 -19.04 6.39
N GLU A 32 -11.47 -20.34 6.23
CA GLU A 32 -11.97 -21.21 7.30
C GLU A 32 -10.94 -21.41 8.42
N ASP A 33 -9.66 -21.62 8.10
CA ASP A 33 -8.57 -21.65 9.08
C ASP A 33 -8.50 -20.36 9.90
N MET A 34 -8.65 -19.21 9.24
CA MET A 34 -8.69 -17.91 9.92
C MET A 34 -9.92 -17.76 10.82
N LYS A 35 -11.10 -18.23 10.40
CA LYS A 35 -12.33 -18.22 11.22
C LYS A 35 -12.17 -19.07 12.47
N ASP A 36 -11.70 -20.31 12.30
CA ASP A 36 -11.45 -21.24 13.40
C ASP A 36 -10.49 -20.62 14.42
N THR A 37 -9.39 -20.04 13.91
CA THR A 37 -8.38 -19.37 14.74
C THR A 37 -8.95 -18.14 15.47
N MET A 38 -9.80 -17.35 14.81
CA MET A 38 -10.46 -16.21 15.45
C MET A 38 -11.38 -16.64 16.59
N ASN A 39 -12.12 -17.73 16.40
CA ASN A 39 -13.05 -18.26 17.38
C ASN A 39 -12.32 -18.87 18.59
N GLU A 40 -11.27 -19.66 18.36
CA GLU A 40 -10.45 -20.26 19.42
C GLU A 40 -9.80 -19.20 20.31
N HIS A 41 -9.17 -18.20 19.71
CA HIS A 41 -8.48 -17.13 20.45
C HIS A 41 -9.41 -15.99 20.90
N LYS A 42 -10.72 -16.08 20.60
CA LYS A 42 -11.74 -15.07 20.96
C LYS A 42 -11.35 -13.65 20.56
N VAL A 43 -10.87 -13.50 19.32
CA VAL A 43 -10.46 -12.20 18.77
C VAL A 43 -11.50 -11.67 17.79
N ASP A 44 -11.69 -10.36 17.79
CA ASP A 44 -12.63 -9.70 16.87
C ASP A 44 -12.05 -9.47 15.48
N GLY A 45 -10.77 -9.75 15.25
CA GLY A 45 -10.21 -9.70 13.90
C GLY A 45 -8.83 -10.32 13.79
N LEU A 46 -8.49 -10.76 12.59
CA LEU A 46 -7.26 -11.47 12.26
C LEU A 46 -6.83 -11.14 10.82
N ALA A 47 -5.56 -10.80 10.63
CA ALA A 47 -4.96 -10.75 9.29
C ALA A 47 -4.23 -12.07 9.02
N ALA A 48 -4.24 -12.57 7.78
CA ALA A 48 -3.63 -13.86 7.44
C ALA A 48 -2.14 -13.94 7.84
N ILE A 49 -1.43 -12.83 7.79
CA ILE A 49 -0.02 -12.77 8.18
C ILE A 49 0.21 -13.04 9.68
N GLN A 50 -0.82 -12.85 10.51
CA GLN A 50 -0.77 -13.19 11.94
C GLN A 50 -0.77 -14.70 12.20
N ILE A 51 -1.09 -15.52 11.21
CA ILE A 51 -0.92 -16.98 11.22
C ILE A 51 0.19 -17.41 10.25
N ALA A 52 1.14 -16.49 9.98
CA ALA A 52 2.28 -16.66 9.09
C ALA A 52 1.95 -16.91 7.60
N VAL A 53 0.76 -16.52 7.14
CA VAL A 53 0.37 -16.60 5.71
C VAL A 53 0.46 -15.21 5.07
N PRO A 54 1.42 -14.95 4.14
CA PRO A 54 1.64 -13.63 3.52
C PRO A 54 0.63 -13.31 2.41
N ALA A 55 -0.66 -13.54 2.69
CA ALA A 55 -1.79 -13.17 1.85
C ALA A 55 -2.46 -11.91 2.39
N ARG A 56 -3.00 -11.09 1.50
CA ARG A 56 -3.68 -9.84 1.87
C ARG A 56 -5.15 -10.10 2.16
N VAL A 57 -5.38 -10.80 3.26
CA VAL A 57 -6.71 -11.20 3.72
C VAL A 57 -6.89 -10.77 5.17
N ILE A 58 -8.03 -10.15 5.47
CA ILE A 58 -8.42 -9.71 6.82
C ILE A 58 -9.81 -10.27 7.09
N LEU A 59 -9.97 -10.92 8.24
CA LEU A 59 -11.26 -11.27 8.79
C LEU A 59 -11.52 -10.42 10.03
N LEU A 60 -12.77 -10.02 10.22
CA LEU A 60 -13.21 -9.26 11.38
C LEU A 60 -14.64 -9.58 11.75
N ARG A 61 -14.97 -9.36 13.01
CA ARG A 61 -16.32 -9.41 13.54
C ARG A 61 -16.93 -8.02 13.46
N ASP A 62 -18.07 -7.91 12.80
CA ASP A 62 -18.80 -6.65 12.73
C ASP A 62 -19.58 -6.37 14.03
N SER A 63 -20.34 -5.28 14.06
CA SER A 63 -21.15 -4.90 15.22
C SER A 63 -22.26 -5.90 15.55
N ASN A 64 -22.69 -6.73 14.60
CA ASN A 64 -23.71 -7.76 14.79
C ASN A 64 -23.12 -9.10 15.24
N GLY A 65 -21.79 -9.22 15.27
CA GLY A 65 -21.12 -10.46 15.61
C GLY A 65 -20.81 -11.34 14.39
N GLU A 66 -21.13 -10.89 13.17
CA GLU A 66 -20.91 -11.64 11.94
C GLU A 66 -19.48 -11.46 11.43
N ILE A 67 -18.93 -12.52 10.83
CA ILE A 67 -17.58 -12.49 10.27
C ILE A 67 -17.64 -11.87 8.88
N VAL A 68 -16.89 -10.79 8.69
CA VAL A 68 -16.68 -10.12 7.41
C VAL A 68 -15.30 -10.50 6.88
N GLU A 69 -15.27 -10.99 5.66
CA GLU A 69 -14.07 -11.35 4.92
C GLU A 69 -13.68 -10.20 3.99
N LEU A 70 -12.48 -9.66 4.16
CA LEU A 70 -11.94 -8.56 3.36
C LEU A 70 -10.70 -9.06 2.62
N ILE A 71 -10.84 -9.38 1.34
CA ILE A 71 -9.74 -9.84 0.49
C ILE A 71 -9.18 -8.65 -0.30
N ASN A 72 -7.86 -8.56 -0.41
CA ASN A 72 -7.15 -7.46 -1.04
C ASN A 72 -7.57 -6.04 -0.60
N PRO A 73 -7.87 -5.77 0.69
CA PRO A 73 -8.39 -4.48 1.12
C PRO A 73 -7.45 -3.32 0.81
N ARG A 74 -8.02 -2.17 0.46
CA ARG A 74 -7.34 -0.89 0.24
C ARG A 74 -8.17 0.25 0.81
N LEU A 75 -7.53 1.09 1.62
CA LEU A 75 -8.12 2.34 2.09
C LEU A 75 -7.97 3.40 0.99
N ILE A 76 -9.08 3.93 0.48
CA ILE A 76 -9.05 4.94 -0.59
C ILE A 76 -9.17 6.36 -0.05
N LYS A 77 -10.03 6.57 0.96
CA LYS A 77 -10.28 7.91 1.54
C LYS A 77 -10.44 7.81 3.04
N GLY A 78 -9.76 8.66 3.79
CA GLY A 78 -9.92 8.80 5.24
C GLY A 78 -10.45 10.19 5.60
N PHE A 79 -11.27 10.26 6.65
CA PHE A 79 -11.92 11.46 7.16
C PHE A 79 -11.85 11.48 8.68
N GLY A 80 -11.61 12.67 9.23
CA GLY A 80 -11.48 12.86 10.67
C GLY A 80 -10.25 12.16 11.25
N ALA A 81 -10.06 12.36 12.56
CA ALA A 81 -8.97 11.74 13.31
C ALA A 81 -9.47 11.40 14.71
N ILE A 82 -9.26 10.16 15.13
CA ILE A 82 -9.59 9.68 16.46
C ILE A 82 -8.34 9.05 17.09
N THR A 83 -8.05 9.40 18.34
CA THR A 83 -6.97 8.77 19.10
C THR A 83 -7.53 7.63 19.93
N THR A 84 -6.99 6.44 19.73
CA THR A 84 -7.39 5.23 20.44
C THR A 84 -6.20 4.56 21.09
N SER A 85 -6.40 3.97 22.26
CA SER A 85 -5.36 3.21 22.94
C SER A 85 -5.37 1.76 22.46
N GLU A 86 -4.31 1.33 21.80
CA GLU A 86 -4.22 0.03 21.14
C GLU A 86 -3.33 -0.96 21.90
N THR A 87 -3.73 -2.23 21.87
CA THR A 87 -2.96 -3.39 22.30
C THR A 87 -3.03 -4.47 21.21
N THR A 88 -2.13 -5.45 21.22
CA THR A 88 -2.20 -6.57 20.27
C THR A 88 -1.63 -7.84 20.86
N LEU A 89 -2.13 -9.00 20.42
CA LEU A 89 -1.60 -10.31 20.77
C LEU A 89 -0.15 -10.50 20.31
N TYR A 90 0.25 -9.80 19.23
CA TYR A 90 1.64 -9.84 18.77
C TYR A 90 2.62 -9.17 19.76
N LEU A 91 2.19 -8.11 20.47
CA LEU A 91 2.99 -7.34 21.43
C LEU A 91 2.31 -7.40 22.80
N PRO A 92 2.40 -8.53 23.50
CA PRO A 92 1.77 -8.67 24.80
C PRO A 92 2.30 -7.60 25.77
N ASN A 93 1.40 -7.04 26.57
CA ASN A 93 1.71 -6.05 27.61
C ASN A 93 2.29 -4.72 27.10
N VAL A 94 2.11 -4.38 25.82
CA VAL A 94 2.43 -3.04 25.27
C VAL A 94 1.13 -2.35 24.89
N LYS A 95 0.91 -1.16 25.45
CA LYS A 95 -0.23 -0.29 25.16
C LYS A 95 0.29 1.07 24.71
N ARG A 96 -0.26 1.59 23.62
CA ARG A 96 0.12 2.90 23.06
C ARG A 96 -1.09 3.61 22.46
N ASP A 97 -1.10 4.93 22.56
CA ASP A 97 -2.13 5.78 21.96
C ASP A 97 -1.76 6.10 20.52
N ILE A 98 -2.71 5.87 19.62
CA ILE A 98 -2.50 5.95 18.17
C ILE A 98 -3.66 6.66 17.53
N THR A 99 -3.35 7.56 16.61
CA THR A 99 -4.32 8.27 15.81
C THR A 99 -4.70 7.46 14.57
N ARG A 100 -6.01 7.28 14.38
CA ARG A 100 -6.65 6.58 13.26
C ARG A 100 -7.62 7.52 12.56
N TYR A 101 -8.01 7.17 11.34
CA TYR A 101 -9.15 7.83 10.71
C TYR A 101 -10.43 7.49 11.47
N GLU A 102 -11.26 8.50 11.71
CA GLU A 102 -12.55 8.33 12.37
C GLU A 102 -13.54 7.60 11.44
N ARG A 103 -13.53 7.98 10.15
CA ARG A 103 -14.28 7.33 9.08
C ARG A 103 -13.40 7.16 7.85
N PHE A 104 -13.55 6.06 7.11
CA PHE A 104 -12.84 5.89 5.84
C PHE A 104 -13.62 4.96 4.88
N THR A 105 -13.34 5.10 3.59
CA THR A 105 -13.84 4.21 2.55
C THR A 105 -12.80 3.15 2.23
N LEU A 106 -13.20 1.89 2.33
CA LEU A 106 -12.39 0.73 1.98
C LEU A 106 -12.95 0.08 0.70
N VAL A 107 -12.06 -0.25 -0.23
CA VAL A 107 -12.37 -1.21 -1.30
C VAL A 107 -11.71 -2.54 -1.01
N TYR A 108 -12.38 -3.62 -1.37
CA TYR A 108 -11.92 -4.99 -1.15
C TYR A 108 -12.63 -5.90 -2.14
N GLN A 109 -12.28 -7.19 -2.11
CA GLN A 109 -12.97 -8.24 -2.85
C GLN A 109 -13.62 -9.20 -1.86
N ASP A 110 -14.79 -9.72 -2.22
CA ASP A 110 -15.42 -10.82 -1.49
C ASP A 110 -14.77 -12.17 -1.83
N ARG A 111 -15.27 -13.26 -1.22
CA ARG A 111 -14.75 -14.62 -1.42
C ARG A 111 -14.87 -15.15 -2.85
N GLU A 112 -15.74 -14.55 -3.66
CA GLU A 112 -15.95 -14.90 -5.07
C GLU A 112 -15.11 -14.00 -5.99
N GLY A 113 -14.43 -13.00 -5.43
CA GLY A 113 -13.59 -12.05 -6.16
C GLY A 113 -14.33 -10.81 -6.66
N ASN A 114 -15.61 -10.64 -6.31
CA ASN A 114 -16.37 -9.46 -6.71
C ASN A 114 -15.87 -8.22 -5.96
N ASN A 115 -15.78 -7.09 -6.66
CA ASN A 115 -15.33 -5.83 -6.06
C ASN A 115 -16.41 -5.24 -5.15
N CYS A 116 -16.04 -4.94 -3.92
CA CYS A 116 -16.88 -4.31 -2.92
C CYS A 116 -16.28 -2.98 -2.46
N ALA A 117 -17.15 -2.04 -2.09
CA ALA A 117 -16.78 -0.79 -1.45
C ALA A 117 -17.66 -0.58 -0.22
N LYS A 118 -17.06 -0.26 0.92
CA LYS A 118 -17.79 -0.04 2.18
C LYS A 118 -17.11 1.05 3.01
N ASP A 119 -17.93 1.91 3.60
CA ASP A 119 -17.49 2.88 4.59
C ASP A 119 -17.42 2.22 5.97
N PHE A 120 -16.35 2.53 6.69
CA PHE A 120 -16.09 2.04 8.03
C PHE A 120 -15.85 3.21 8.98
N GLU A 121 -16.39 3.09 10.19
CA GLU A 121 -16.28 4.08 11.26
C GLU A 121 -16.29 3.41 12.63
N GLY A 122 -16.03 4.20 13.68
CA GLY A 122 -16.08 3.75 15.07
C GLY A 122 -15.10 2.61 15.38
N ALA A 123 -15.48 1.73 16.31
CA ALA A 123 -14.61 0.66 16.80
C ALA A 123 -14.22 -0.35 15.69
N VAL A 124 -15.16 -0.70 14.80
CA VAL A 124 -14.91 -1.60 13.67
C VAL A 124 -13.94 -0.95 12.68
N GLY A 125 -14.10 0.34 12.40
CA GLY A 125 -13.17 1.08 11.55
C GLY A 125 -11.75 1.14 12.11
N VAL A 126 -11.60 1.34 13.42
CA VAL A 126 -10.29 1.28 14.09
C VAL A 126 -9.69 -0.13 13.97
N LEU A 127 -10.50 -1.18 14.19
CA LEU A 127 -10.06 -2.56 14.06
C LEU A 127 -9.59 -2.92 12.64
N VAL A 128 -10.33 -2.50 11.60
CA VAL A 128 -9.94 -2.68 10.20
C VAL A 128 -8.58 -2.04 9.94
N GLN A 129 -8.39 -0.78 10.36
CA GLN A 129 -7.11 -0.07 10.17
C GLN A 129 -5.96 -0.78 10.90
N ARG A 130 -6.20 -1.31 12.10
CA ARG A 130 -5.22 -2.12 12.85
C ARG A 130 -4.82 -3.38 12.09
N LYS A 131 -5.78 -4.08 11.48
CA LYS A 131 -5.51 -5.30 10.70
C LYS A 131 -4.86 -4.99 9.36
N LEU A 132 -5.19 -3.85 8.77
CA LEU A 132 -4.58 -3.37 7.54
C LEU A 132 -3.07 -3.12 7.72
N ASP A 133 -2.64 -2.59 8.85
CA ASP A 133 -1.20 -2.39 9.15
C ASP A 133 -0.39 -3.68 9.00
N TYR A 134 -0.92 -4.81 9.49
CA TYR A 134 -0.26 -6.11 9.38
C TYR A 134 -0.05 -6.53 7.94
N THR A 135 -0.98 -6.22 7.04
CA THR A 135 -0.82 -6.56 5.61
C THR A 135 0.33 -5.82 4.93
N PHE A 136 0.81 -4.73 5.53
CA PHE A 136 1.98 -3.98 5.10
C PHE A 136 3.24 -4.33 5.92
N GLY A 137 3.25 -5.48 6.60
CA GLY A 137 4.42 -5.95 7.34
C GLY A 137 4.71 -5.12 8.60
N SER A 138 3.70 -4.46 9.15
CA SER A 138 3.84 -3.61 10.32
C SER A 138 2.80 -3.91 11.37
N SER A 139 3.13 -3.62 12.62
CA SER A 139 2.13 -3.47 13.67
C SER A 139 1.89 -1.99 13.93
N PHE A 140 1.09 -1.69 14.94
CA PHE A 140 0.91 -0.35 15.43
C PHE A 140 2.24 0.32 15.83
N ALA A 141 3.25 -0.47 16.25
CA ALA A 141 4.57 0.02 16.64
C ALA A 141 5.30 0.70 15.47
N GLY A 142 5.12 0.21 14.24
CA GLY A 142 5.74 0.80 13.06
C GLY A 142 5.23 2.19 12.70
N ARG A 143 4.09 2.62 13.25
CA ARG A 143 3.54 3.98 13.05
C ARG A 143 4.25 5.06 13.85
N PHE A 144 5.08 4.67 14.83
CA PHE A 144 5.85 5.62 15.62
C PHE A 144 7.12 6.08 14.89
N LYS A 145 7.53 7.32 15.16
CA LYS A 145 8.86 7.81 14.81
C LYS A 145 9.94 6.94 15.50
N ALA A 146 11.18 7.04 15.02
CA ALA A 146 12.31 6.25 15.53
C ALA A 146 12.39 6.22 17.07
N SER A 147 12.30 7.38 17.73
CA SER A 147 12.34 7.46 19.20
C SER A 147 11.20 6.72 19.90
N GLY A 148 10.00 6.72 19.32
CA GLY A 148 8.86 5.97 19.86
C GLY A 148 8.99 4.46 19.66
N ARG A 149 9.59 4.04 18.54
CA ARG A 149 9.92 2.63 18.28
C ARG A 149 10.99 2.12 19.24
N GLU A 150 12.08 2.85 19.40
CA GLU A 150 13.16 2.53 20.36
C GLU A 150 12.62 2.41 21.79
N ALA A 151 11.66 3.26 22.18
CA ALA A 151 11.03 3.17 23.49
C ALA A 151 10.23 1.86 23.68
N ILE A 152 9.52 1.39 22.63
CA ILE A 152 8.81 0.11 22.65
C ILE A 152 9.81 -1.05 22.68
N GLU A 153 10.85 -1.00 21.86
CA GLU A 153 11.92 -2.01 21.82
C GLU A 153 12.62 -2.14 23.16
N LYS A 154 12.94 -1.02 23.81
CA LYS A 154 13.53 -1.00 25.15
C LYS A 154 12.61 -1.60 26.21
N GLU A 155 11.30 -1.33 26.13
CA GLU A 155 10.31 -1.92 27.03
C GLU A 155 10.23 -3.45 26.86
N LEU A 156 10.29 -3.93 25.62
CA LEU A 156 10.28 -5.37 25.30
C LEU A 156 11.61 -6.05 25.67
N ALA A 157 12.74 -5.38 25.44
CA ALA A 157 14.07 -5.85 25.84
C ALA A 157 14.17 -5.99 27.36
N GLY A 158 13.58 -5.06 28.12
CA GLY A 158 13.45 -5.17 29.59
C GLY A 158 12.63 -6.39 30.05
N LYS A 159 11.80 -6.94 29.18
CA LYS A 159 11.01 -8.18 29.40
C LYS A 159 11.68 -9.43 28.79
N GLY A 160 12.92 -9.30 28.29
CA GLY A 160 13.70 -10.40 27.71
C GLY A 160 13.37 -10.74 26.25
N VAL A 161 12.58 -9.92 25.55
CA VAL A 161 12.18 -10.16 24.16
C VAL A 161 12.86 -9.16 23.23
N GLY A 162 13.79 -9.64 22.40
CA GLY A 162 14.62 -8.81 21.50
C GLY A 162 14.13 -8.84 20.05
N GLY A 163 14.19 -7.69 19.37
CA GLY A 163 13.78 -7.50 17.97
C GLY A 163 13.74 -6.00 17.63
N SER A 164 13.41 -5.68 16.38
CA SER A 164 13.30 -4.30 15.90
C SER A 164 12.03 -4.08 15.10
N PHE A 165 11.50 -2.85 15.14
CA PHE A 165 10.39 -2.43 14.30
C PHE A 165 10.90 -1.53 13.18
N GLU A 166 10.54 -1.85 11.94
CA GLU A 166 10.75 -0.94 10.81
C GLU A 166 9.63 0.11 10.72
N SER A 167 9.90 1.21 10.01
CA SER A 167 8.92 2.29 9.81
C SER A 167 7.78 1.82 8.90
N TYR A 168 6.56 2.19 9.25
CA TYR A 168 5.38 2.07 8.39
C TYR A 168 5.39 3.16 7.31
N ASP A 169 6.33 3.11 6.38
CA ASP A 169 6.35 4.02 5.23
C ASP A 169 5.55 3.39 4.09
N ASN A 170 4.24 3.69 4.06
CA ASN A 170 3.31 3.26 3.01
C ASN A 170 3.64 3.79 1.62
N LEU A 171 4.42 4.87 1.54
CA LEU A 171 4.93 5.40 0.29
C LEU A 171 6.35 4.87 0.11
N SER A 172 6.51 3.87 -0.74
CA SER A 172 7.85 3.58 -1.25
C SER A 172 8.36 4.85 -1.96
N ASN A 173 9.62 5.21 -1.72
CA ASN A 173 10.26 6.35 -2.40
C ASN A 173 10.14 6.26 -3.93
N ARG A 174 9.84 5.07 -4.48
CA ARG A 174 9.53 4.89 -5.91
C ARG A 174 8.28 5.65 -6.36
N GLU A 175 7.25 5.77 -5.52
CA GLU A 175 5.97 6.42 -5.86
C GLU A 175 6.12 7.93 -6.06
N TYR A 176 7.18 8.51 -5.49
CA TYR A 176 7.58 9.88 -5.80
C TYR A 176 7.87 10.07 -7.30
N PHE A 177 8.60 9.13 -7.90
CA PHE A 177 8.98 9.21 -9.32
C PHE A 177 7.78 9.04 -10.25
N THR A 178 6.84 8.15 -9.94
CA THR A 178 5.61 7.99 -10.73
C THR A 178 4.68 9.19 -10.57
N SER A 179 4.56 9.74 -9.37
CA SER A 179 3.81 10.98 -9.10
C SER A 179 4.38 12.17 -9.86
N MET A 180 5.71 12.35 -9.84
CA MET A 180 6.37 13.43 -10.58
C MET A 180 6.21 13.24 -12.09
N SER A 181 6.38 12.02 -12.60
CA SER A 181 6.17 11.69 -14.01
C SER A 181 4.74 11.98 -14.46
N ALA A 182 3.73 11.65 -13.65
CA ALA A 182 2.33 11.94 -13.97
C ALA A 182 2.05 13.45 -14.08
N LYS A 183 2.66 14.27 -13.22
CA LYS A 183 2.53 15.73 -13.29
C LYS A 183 3.17 16.31 -14.54
N LEU A 184 4.35 15.82 -14.92
CA LEU A 184 5.01 16.23 -16.16
C LEU A 184 4.19 15.84 -17.40
N LEU A 185 3.69 14.60 -17.46
CA LEU A 185 2.82 14.13 -18.53
C LEU A 185 1.54 14.98 -18.64
N PHE A 186 0.95 15.36 -17.50
CA PHE A 186 -0.20 16.24 -17.47
C PHE A 186 0.12 17.64 -18.01
N LEU A 187 1.28 18.21 -17.64
CA LEU A 187 1.72 19.50 -18.16
C LEU A 187 1.99 19.44 -19.68
N GLU A 188 2.68 18.40 -20.16
CA GLU A 188 2.88 18.17 -21.60
C GLU A 188 1.55 18.08 -22.36
N PHE A 189 0.59 17.32 -21.81
CA PHE A 189 -0.75 17.23 -22.38
C PHE A 189 -1.43 18.60 -22.51
N LEU A 190 -1.32 19.46 -21.50
CA LEU A 190 -1.88 20.82 -21.57
C LEU A 190 -1.22 21.67 -22.67
N THR A 191 0.07 21.51 -22.93
CA THR A 191 0.76 22.25 -24.00
C THR A 191 0.25 21.92 -25.40
N LEU A 192 -0.40 20.76 -25.61
CA LEU A 192 -0.98 20.41 -26.91
C LEU A 192 -2.11 21.35 -27.34
N PHE A 193 -2.74 22.05 -26.40
CA PHE A 193 -3.77 23.05 -26.67
C PHE A 193 -3.18 24.44 -26.97
N ALA A 194 -1.87 24.63 -26.84
CA ALA A 194 -1.19 25.90 -27.10
C ALA A 194 -1.50 26.54 -28.46
N PRO A 195 -1.64 25.78 -29.58
CA PRO A 195 -1.99 26.37 -30.88
C PRO A 195 -3.37 27.04 -30.93
N LEU A 196 -4.27 26.77 -29.97
CA LEU A 196 -5.61 27.38 -29.93
C LEU A 196 -5.59 28.84 -29.48
N PHE A 197 -4.45 29.35 -28.99
CA PHE A 197 -4.34 30.65 -28.34
C PHE A 197 -3.50 31.68 -29.12
N ASP A 198 -3.28 31.46 -30.43
CA ASP A 198 -2.51 32.36 -31.32
C ASP A 198 -1.18 32.85 -30.70
N LEU A 199 -0.44 31.91 -30.09
CA LEU A 199 0.80 32.21 -29.38
C LEU A 199 1.95 32.55 -30.34
N THR A 200 2.90 33.36 -29.86
CA THR A 200 4.09 33.71 -30.65
C THR A 200 4.96 32.48 -30.94
N THR A 201 5.68 32.50 -32.06
CA THR A 201 6.62 31.43 -32.47
C THR A 201 7.69 31.17 -31.42
N GLN A 202 8.17 32.20 -30.72
CA GLN A 202 9.13 32.06 -29.62
C GLN A 202 8.50 31.31 -28.43
N THR A 203 7.24 31.60 -28.09
CA THR A 203 6.53 30.90 -27.01
C THR A 203 6.32 29.44 -27.37
N MET A 204 5.94 29.14 -28.61
CA MET A 204 5.78 27.76 -29.10
C MET A 204 7.12 26.98 -29.06
N ALA A 205 8.23 27.61 -29.46
CA ALA A 205 9.56 27.03 -29.34
C ALA A 205 9.92 26.69 -27.88
N ASN A 206 9.65 27.61 -26.95
CA ASN A 206 9.91 27.39 -25.53
C ASN A 206 9.03 26.26 -24.95
N LEU A 207 7.76 26.15 -25.36
CA LEU A 207 6.87 25.05 -24.96
C LEU A 207 7.35 23.71 -25.52
N HIS A 208 7.79 23.66 -26.77
CA HIS A 208 8.34 22.45 -27.36
C HIS A 208 9.65 22.02 -26.68
N LEU A 209 10.52 22.98 -26.34
CA LEU A 209 11.74 22.73 -25.56
C LEU A 209 11.40 22.21 -24.16
N PHE A 210 10.43 22.81 -23.48
CA PHE A 210 9.93 22.32 -22.20
C PHE A 210 9.46 20.87 -22.30
N ASN A 211 8.63 20.53 -23.29
CA ASN A 211 8.15 19.17 -23.51
C ASN A 211 9.31 18.20 -23.76
N THR A 212 10.31 18.59 -24.56
CA THR A 212 11.48 17.75 -24.83
C THR A 212 12.26 17.44 -23.55
N ILE A 213 12.47 18.44 -22.70
CA ILE A 213 13.15 18.26 -21.41
C ILE A 213 12.29 17.43 -20.44
N ALA A 214 10.99 17.70 -20.37
CA ALA A 214 10.04 16.98 -19.53
C ALA A 214 10.00 15.48 -19.89
N THR A 215 9.92 15.15 -21.18
CA THR A 215 9.95 13.78 -21.68
C THR A 215 11.25 13.07 -21.28
N ALA A 216 12.40 13.73 -21.43
CA ALA A 216 13.69 13.17 -21.00
C ALA A 216 13.73 12.90 -19.48
N LEU A 217 13.20 13.81 -18.66
CA LEU A 217 13.10 13.63 -17.21
C LEU A 217 12.17 12.48 -16.83
N ILE A 218 11.04 12.32 -17.52
CA ILE A 218 10.12 11.19 -17.31
C ILE A 218 10.85 9.87 -17.56
N VAL A 219 11.60 9.74 -18.65
CA VAL A 219 12.39 8.52 -18.93
C VAL A 219 13.37 8.22 -17.79
N ILE A 220 14.09 9.24 -17.31
CA ILE A 220 15.02 9.10 -16.18
C ILE A 220 14.28 8.65 -14.91
N PHE A 221 13.15 9.28 -14.58
CA PHE A 221 12.34 8.92 -13.42
C PHE A 221 11.80 7.50 -13.48
N ILE A 222 11.38 7.02 -14.65
CA ILE A 222 10.92 5.65 -14.84
C ILE A 222 12.07 4.64 -14.71
N ILE A 223 13.27 4.98 -15.19
CA ILE A 223 14.47 4.14 -14.96
C ILE A 223 14.78 4.06 -13.45
N ILE A 224 14.77 5.19 -12.74
CA ILE A 224 15.00 5.21 -11.29
C ILE A 224 13.91 4.42 -10.56
N TYR A 225 12.64 4.59 -10.93
CA TYR A 225 11.52 3.81 -10.40
C TYR A 225 11.75 2.31 -10.54
N PHE A 226 12.17 1.84 -11.72
CA PHE A 226 12.43 0.43 -11.97
C PHE A 226 13.61 -0.11 -11.15
N ILE A 227 14.73 0.62 -11.11
CA ILE A 227 15.91 0.23 -10.32
C ILE A 227 15.58 0.19 -8.83
N TYR A 228 14.88 1.21 -8.31
CA TYR A 228 14.49 1.28 -6.92
C TYR A 228 13.47 0.19 -6.56
N GLY A 229 12.51 -0.09 -7.45
CA GLY A 229 11.58 -1.20 -7.29
C GLY A 229 12.31 -2.54 -7.20
N LYS A 230 13.36 -2.76 -8.02
CA LYS A 230 14.21 -3.95 -7.94
C LYS A 230 14.98 -4.05 -6.62
N TYR A 231 15.52 -2.94 -6.13
CA TYR A 231 16.18 -2.89 -4.83
C TYR A 231 15.20 -3.20 -3.68
N GLU A 232 14.01 -2.61 -3.69
CA GLU A 232 12.98 -2.85 -2.66
C GLU A 232 12.51 -4.31 -2.65
N MET A 233 12.45 -4.97 -3.81
CA MET A 233 12.15 -6.40 -3.90
C MET A 233 13.22 -7.29 -3.24
N THR A 234 14.50 -6.95 -3.33
CA THR A 234 15.54 -7.74 -2.65
C THR A 234 15.42 -7.75 -1.12
N LYS A 235 14.65 -6.81 -0.56
CA LYS A 235 14.37 -6.72 0.87
C LYS A 235 13.07 -7.41 1.29
N ARG A 236 12.19 -7.78 0.36
CA ARG A 236 10.85 -8.29 0.67
C ARG A 236 10.74 -9.77 0.27
N LEU A 237 10.34 -10.61 1.23
CA LEU A 237 10.32 -12.07 1.08
C LEU A 237 9.19 -12.60 0.17
N SER A 238 8.17 -11.79 -0.13
CA SER A 238 6.95 -12.25 -0.81
C SER A 238 6.90 -11.86 -2.29
N CYS A 239 6.76 -12.89 -3.14
CA CYS A 239 6.47 -12.85 -4.59
C CYS A 239 7.34 -11.92 -5.45
N THR A 240 8.59 -12.33 -5.68
CA THR A 240 9.53 -11.68 -6.61
C THR A 240 9.03 -11.64 -8.07
N GLY A 241 8.27 -12.62 -8.53
CA GLY A 241 7.78 -12.67 -9.93
C GLY A 241 6.63 -11.68 -10.24
N CYS A 242 5.58 -11.67 -9.43
CA CYS A 242 4.38 -10.86 -9.69
C CYS A 242 4.61 -9.37 -9.48
N GLN A 243 5.46 -8.97 -8.53
CA GLN A 243 5.81 -7.56 -8.34
C GLN A 243 6.64 -7.03 -9.51
N VAL A 244 7.55 -7.82 -10.07
CA VAL A 244 8.30 -7.45 -11.29
C VAL A 244 7.35 -7.15 -12.44
N ILE A 245 6.37 -8.02 -12.70
CA ILE A 245 5.41 -7.81 -13.81
C ILE A 245 4.65 -6.50 -13.62
N ASN A 246 4.22 -6.20 -12.39
CA ASN A 246 3.49 -4.96 -12.12
C ASN A 246 4.38 -3.71 -12.35
N PHE A 247 5.64 -3.73 -11.91
CA PHE A 247 6.57 -2.62 -12.14
C PHE A 247 6.93 -2.45 -13.61
N VAL A 248 7.11 -3.56 -14.33
CA VAL A 248 7.34 -3.54 -15.78
C VAL A 248 6.14 -2.93 -16.49
N ASN A 249 4.91 -3.34 -16.14
CA ASN A 249 3.70 -2.79 -16.74
C ASN A 249 3.54 -1.30 -16.48
N VAL A 250 3.76 -0.84 -15.25
CA VAL A 250 3.72 0.59 -14.92
C VAL A 250 4.79 1.36 -15.70
N SER A 251 6.04 0.88 -15.72
CA SER A 251 7.11 1.51 -16.49
C SER A 251 6.78 1.60 -17.98
N LEU A 252 6.28 0.52 -18.58
CA LEU A 252 5.87 0.49 -19.98
C LEU A 252 4.73 1.47 -20.27
N GLN A 253 3.73 1.56 -19.39
CA GLN A 253 2.60 2.48 -19.54
C GLN A 253 3.07 3.94 -19.58
N TYR A 254 3.94 4.34 -18.65
CA TYR A 254 4.45 5.71 -18.60
C TYR A 254 5.37 6.03 -19.79
N LEU A 255 6.23 5.09 -20.21
CA LEU A 255 7.08 5.27 -21.39
C LEU A 255 6.26 5.37 -22.68
N ALA A 256 5.20 4.55 -22.81
CA ALA A 256 4.29 4.62 -23.95
C ALA A 256 3.57 5.97 -24.00
N LEU A 257 3.05 6.45 -22.87
CA LEU A 257 2.35 7.74 -22.82
C LEU A 257 3.30 8.91 -23.12
N ALA A 258 4.52 8.88 -22.57
CA ALA A 258 5.56 9.87 -22.86
C ALA A 258 5.92 9.88 -24.35
N GLY A 259 6.07 8.71 -24.97
CA GLY A 259 6.35 8.61 -26.41
C GLY A 259 5.22 9.17 -27.28
N VAL A 260 3.96 8.90 -26.92
CA VAL A 260 2.78 9.45 -27.62
C VAL A 260 2.74 10.97 -27.50
N LEU A 261 2.90 11.52 -26.29
CA LEU A 261 2.87 12.97 -26.06
C LEU A 261 4.05 13.68 -26.73
N PHE A 262 5.24 13.07 -26.72
CA PHE A 262 6.40 13.59 -27.43
C PHE A 262 6.15 13.67 -28.95
N GLY A 263 5.60 12.60 -29.54
CA GLY A 263 5.26 12.58 -30.97
C GLY A 263 4.18 13.61 -31.35
N LEU A 264 3.19 13.82 -30.49
CA LEU A 264 2.15 14.84 -30.67
C LEU A 264 2.74 16.26 -30.52
N SER A 265 3.56 16.49 -29.50
CA SER A 265 4.28 17.75 -29.28
C SER A 265 5.15 18.10 -30.50
N TYR A 266 5.84 17.13 -31.09
CA TYR A 266 6.63 17.33 -32.30
C TYR A 266 5.79 17.74 -33.51
N LYS A 267 4.53 17.28 -33.63
CA LYS A 267 3.65 17.65 -34.74
C LYS A 267 2.85 18.94 -34.51
N ILE A 268 2.49 19.22 -33.27
CA ILE A 268 1.47 20.23 -32.93
C ILE A 268 2.11 21.48 -32.29
N VAL A 269 3.13 21.29 -31.46
CA VAL A 269 3.72 22.35 -30.63
C VAL A 269 5.05 22.84 -31.20
N ASN A 270 5.77 21.99 -31.93
CA ASN A 270 7.00 22.38 -32.61
C ASN A 270 6.71 23.45 -33.67
N PRO A 271 7.36 24.63 -33.61
CA PRO A 271 7.17 25.70 -34.59
C PRO A 271 7.89 25.47 -35.93
N HIS A 272 8.69 24.39 -36.06
CA HIS A 272 9.46 24.02 -37.25
C HIS A 272 8.95 22.73 -37.87
#